data_AF-F0Y1C2-F1
#
_entry.id   AF-F0Y1C2-F1
#
_cell.length_a   1.000
_cell.length_b   1.000
_cell.length_c   1.000
_cell.angle_alpha   90.00
_cell.angle_beta   90.00
_cell.angle_gamma   90.00
#
_symmetry.space_group_name_H-M   'P 1'
#
loop_
_entity.id
_entity.type
_entity.pdbx_description
1 polymer ?
#
loop_
_entity_poly.entity_id
_entity_poly.type
_entity_poly.pdbx_seq_one_letter_code
_entity_poly.pdbx_strand_id
1 'polypeptide(L)'
;VTTFGSPRLGDGHFVESYADAGLSETRVTHYRDCVPHLPLDDMFWLGYAHLPTEVYYDEDSTVATVCDGSGEDASCSDNCTLCTSVADHLYYLNVSLGYFAC
;
A
#
# COMPACT_ATOMS: atom_id res chain seq x y z
N VAL A 1 9.30 9.93 0.98
CA VAL A 1 9.55 8.81 0.04
C VAL A 1 8.24 8.45 -0.63
N THR A 2 8.24 7.97 -1.87
CA THR A 2 7.03 7.50 -2.55
C THR A 2 7.27 6.07 -3.04
N THR A 3 6.33 5.19 -2.76
CA THR A 3 6.39 3.77 -3.12
C THR A 3 5.13 3.35 -3.87
N PHE A 4 5.24 2.29 -4.66
CA PHE A 4 4.14 1.72 -5.44
C PHE A 4 4.00 0.25 -5.06
N GLY A 5 2.81 -0.18 -4.64
CA GLY A 5 2.56 -1.56 -4.22
C GLY A 5 3.42 -2.00 -3.02
N SER A 6 3.74 -1.08 -2.10
CA SER A 6 4.62 -1.36 -0.96
C SER A 6 3.96 -2.32 0.02
N PRO A 7 4.60 -3.45 0.40
CA PRO A 7 4.12 -4.32 1.47
C PRO A 7 4.33 -3.66 2.84
N ARG A 8 3.73 -4.23 3.90
CA ARG A 8 3.99 -3.82 5.28
C ARG A 8 5.44 -4.13 5.62
N LEU A 9 6.14 -3.15 6.19
CA LEU A 9 7.59 -3.20 6.36
C LEU A 9 8.02 -3.57 7.78
N GLY A 10 7.20 -3.27 8.77
CA GLY A 10 7.54 -3.48 10.18
C GLY A 10 6.32 -3.43 11.07
N ASP A 11 6.56 -3.52 12.37
CA ASP A 11 5.51 -3.46 13.38
C ASP A 11 5.16 -2.01 13.77
N GLY A 12 4.24 -1.85 14.74
CA GLY A 12 3.87 -0.54 15.25
C GLY A 12 5.06 0.28 15.78
N HIS A 13 6.08 -0.35 16.37
CA HIS A 13 7.28 0.35 16.85
C HIS A 13 8.14 0.88 15.71
N PHE A 14 8.21 0.14 14.60
CA PHE A 14 8.84 0.65 13.38
C PHE A 14 8.10 1.88 12.85
N VAL A 15 6.77 1.85 12.79
CA VAL A 15 5.94 2.99 12.34
C VAL A 15 6.17 4.22 13.23
N GLU A 16 6.15 4.04 14.55
CA GLU A 16 6.45 5.10 15.53
C GLU A 16 7.85 5.67 15.33
N SER A 17 8.87 4.81 15.24
CA SER A 17 10.27 5.22 15.06
C SER A 17 10.48 5.97 13.75
N TYR A 18 9.78 5.59 12.68
CA TYR A 18 9.82 6.25 11.39
C TYR A 18 9.23 7.66 11.46
N ALA A 19 8.10 7.80 12.17
CA ALA A 19 7.47 9.10 12.42
C ALA A 19 8.34 10.01 13.31
N ASP A 20 8.94 9.47 14.38
CA ASP A 20 9.81 10.19 15.30
C ASP A 20 11.09 10.70 14.62
N ALA A 21 11.58 9.96 13.62
CA ALA A 21 12.69 10.40 12.77
C ALA A 21 12.30 11.57 11.82
N GLY A 22 11.03 11.99 11.81
CA GLY A 22 10.50 13.00 10.91
C GLY A 22 10.43 12.53 9.46
N LEU A 23 10.43 11.21 9.23
CA LEU A 23 10.34 10.62 7.91
C LEU A 23 8.87 10.39 7.54
N SER A 24 8.56 10.57 6.26
CA SER A 24 7.23 10.31 5.71
C SER A 24 7.32 9.53 4.41
N GLU A 25 6.44 8.56 4.26
CA GLU A 25 6.26 7.77 3.05
C GLU A 25 4.84 7.94 2.54
N THR A 26 4.68 8.16 1.23
CA THR A 26 3.40 8.09 0.53
C THR A 26 3.36 6.80 -0.25
N ARG A 27 2.47 5.90 0.15
CA ARG A 27 2.25 4.62 -0.53
C ARG A 27 1.18 4.80 -1.59
N VAL A 28 1.48 4.40 -2.81
CA VAL A 28 0.50 4.33 -3.90
C VAL A 28 0.06 2.88 -4.03
N THR A 29 -1.24 2.64 -3.93
CA THR A 29 -1.87 1.33 -4.05
C THR A 29 -2.85 1.33 -5.23
N HIS A 30 -3.08 0.17 -5.84
CA HIS A 30 -3.88 0.05 -7.06
C HIS A 30 -4.83 -1.12 -7.00
N TYR A 31 -6.12 -0.82 -7.10
CA TYR A 31 -7.24 -1.75 -7.22
C TYR A 31 -7.12 -3.01 -6.37
N ARG A 32 -6.76 -4.14 -6.99
CA ARG A 32 -6.68 -5.46 -6.36
C ARG A 32 -5.26 -6.01 -6.18
N ASP A 33 -4.26 -5.12 -6.18
CA ASP A 33 -2.87 -5.47 -5.93
C ASP A 33 -2.75 -6.26 -4.61
N CYS A 34 -2.15 -7.44 -4.68
CA CYS A 34 -1.97 -8.30 -3.52
C CYS A 34 -0.84 -7.87 -2.58
N VAL A 35 0.16 -7.14 -3.06
CA VAL A 35 1.40 -6.89 -2.32
C VAL A 35 1.21 -5.94 -1.13
N PRO A 36 0.40 -4.86 -1.22
CA PRO A 36 0.09 -4.03 -0.06
C PRO A 36 -0.51 -4.82 1.11
N HIS A 37 -1.19 -5.93 0.87
CA HIS A 37 -1.79 -6.75 1.91
C HIS A 37 -0.83 -7.79 2.50
N LEU A 38 0.46 -7.73 2.17
CA LEU A 38 1.48 -8.63 2.70
C LEU A 38 2.39 -7.91 3.70
N PRO A 39 2.77 -8.57 4.81
CA PRO A 39 2.24 -9.84 5.32
C PRO A 39 0.77 -9.71 5.73
N LEU A 40 -0.03 -10.77 5.53
CA LEU A 40 -1.48 -10.79 5.76
C LEU A 40 -1.87 -10.33 7.17
N ASP A 41 -2.93 -9.51 7.29
CA ASP A 41 -3.45 -9.04 8.58
C ASP A 41 -3.99 -10.17 9.45
N ASP A 42 -4.49 -11.24 8.82
CA ASP A 42 -4.95 -12.47 9.48
C ASP A 42 -3.86 -13.12 10.34
N MET A 43 -2.60 -12.74 10.08
CA MET A 43 -1.44 -13.07 10.88
C MET A 43 -1.17 -11.99 11.95
N PHE A 44 -2.25 -11.45 12.53
CA PHE A 44 -2.32 -10.36 13.51
C PHE A 44 -1.29 -10.47 14.65
N TRP A 45 -0.89 -11.69 15.02
CA TRP A 45 0.15 -11.92 16.04
C TRP A 45 1.54 -11.39 15.66
N LEU A 46 1.80 -11.10 14.38
CA LEU A 46 3.08 -10.52 13.95
C LEU A 46 3.11 -9.00 14.05
N GLY A 47 1.94 -8.35 14.15
CA GLY A 47 1.84 -6.90 14.41
C GLY A 47 2.39 -6.00 13.30
N TYR A 48 2.53 -6.49 12.06
CA TYR A 48 2.95 -5.66 10.93
C TYR A 48 1.91 -4.58 10.66
N ALA A 49 2.38 -3.36 10.42
CA ALA A 49 1.56 -2.21 10.17
C ALA A 49 2.13 -1.38 9.02
N HIS A 50 1.23 -0.73 8.31
CA HIS A 50 1.60 0.24 7.29
C HIS A 50 1.94 1.61 7.86
N LEU A 51 2.70 2.37 7.07
CA LEU A 51 2.86 3.80 7.32
C LEU A 51 1.57 4.57 6.93
N PRO A 52 1.28 5.69 7.62
CA PRO A 52 -0.01 6.39 7.57
C PRO A 52 -0.53 6.77 6.19
N THR A 53 0.34 7.25 5.29
CA THR A 53 -0.11 7.93 4.07
C THR A 53 -0.29 6.94 2.93
N GLU A 54 -1.52 6.83 2.44
CA GLU A 54 -1.90 6.02 1.30
C GLU A 54 -2.67 6.86 0.27
N VAL A 55 -2.38 6.63 -1.01
CA VAL A 55 -3.15 7.11 -2.15
C VAL A 55 -3.58 5.89 -2.96
N TYR A 56 -4.87 5.60 -2.95
CA TYR A 56 -5.46 4.43 -3.59
C TYR A 56 -6.05 4.80 -4.96
N TYR A 57 -5.74 3.99 -5.98
CA TYR A 57 -6.26 4.13 -7.35
C TYR A 57 -7.24 3.01 -7.70
N ASP A 58 -8.23 3.34 -8.53
CA ASP A 58 -9.14 2.38 -9.17
C ASP A 58 -8.45 1.60 -10.31
N GLU A 59 -9.14 0.58 -10.86
CA GLU A 59 -8.62 -0.35 -11.89
C GLU A 59 -8.07 0.37 -13.13
N ASP A 60 -8.72 1.45 -13.56
CA ASP A 60 -8.31 2.23 -14.73
C ASP A 60 -7.29 3.33 -14.40
N SER A 61 -6.87 3.46 -13.13
CA SER A 61 -6.01 4.54 -12.63
C SER A 61 -6.55 5.95 -12.95
N THR A 62 -7.87 6.13 -12.95
CA THR A 62 -8.55 7.41 -13.29
C THR A 62 -8.98 8.19 -12.05
N VAL A 63 -9.24 7.51 -10.95
CA VAL A 63 -9.70 8.08 -9.68
C VAL A 63 -8.66 7.79 -8.61
N ALA A 64 -8.20 8.85 -7.94
CA ALA A 64 -7.33 8.75 -6.79
C ALA A 64 -8.09 9.15 -5.52
N THR A 65 -8.04 8.28 -4.52
CA THR A 65 -8.55 8.53 -3.17
C THR A 65 -7.38 8.71 -2.23
N VAL A 66 -7.32 9.85 -1.54
CA VAL A 66 -6.38 10.05 -0.43
C VAL A 66 -7.03 9.52 0.83
N CYS A 67 -6.39 8.54 1.45
CA CYS A 67 -6.92 7.83 2.61
C CYS A 67 -6.78 8.67 3.90
N ASP A 68 -7.47 8.26 4.96
CA ASP A 68 -7.64 9.00 6.22
C ASP A 68 -6.35 9.17 7.06
N GLY A 69 -5.25 8.55 6.65
CA GLY A 69 -3.97 8.62 7.36
C GLY A 69 -3.82 7.58 8.47
N SER A 70 -4.73 6.61 8.62
CA SER A 70 -4.58 5.49 9.56
C SER A 70 -3.52 4.48 9.10
N GLY A 71 -3.26 4.42 7.78
CA GLY A 71 -2.40 3.43 7.15
C GLY A 71 -3.15 2.20 6.62
N GLU A 72 -4.33 1.90 7.17
CA GLU A 72 -5.19 0.76 6.81
C GLU A 72 -6.66 1.27 6.74
N ASP A 73 -6.92 2.19 5.82
CA ASP A 73 -8.24 2.81 5.68
C ASP A 73 -9.20 1.87 4.95
N ALA A 74 -10.28 1.46 5.62
CA ALA A 74 -11.32 0.58 5.08
C ALA A 74 -12.12 1.18 3.89
N SER A 75 -11.88 2.44 3.52
CA SER A 75 -12.40 3.06 2.29
C SER A 75 -11.41 3.00 1.11
N CYS A 76 -10.17 2.59 1.36
CA CYS A 76 -9.09 2.44 0.39
C CYS A 76 -8.78 0.96 0.11
N SER A 77 -7.50 0.57 -0.01
CA SER A 77 -7.13 -0.81 -0.34
C SER A 77 -7.57 -1.81 0.73
N ASP A 78 -7.65 -1.41 2.01
CA ASP A 78 -8.02 -2.30 3.12
C ASP A 78 -9.46 -2.85 3.01
N ASN A 79 -10.35 -2.20 2.24
CA ASN A 79 -11.68 -2.74 1.94
C ASN A 79 -11.65 -4.06 1.12
N CYS A 80 -10.48 -4.40 0.59
CA CYS A 80 -10.33 -5.45 -0.39
C CYS A 80 -10.21 -6.84 0.24
N THR A 81 -11.35 -7.52 0.34
CA THR A 81 -11.42 -8.91 0.85
C THR A 81 -10.79 -9.98 -0.06
N LEU A 82 -10.55 -9.68 -1.35
CA LEU A 82 -9.95 -10.60 -2.32
C LEU A 82 -8.93 -9.87 -3.22
N CYS A 83 -7.93 -9.26 -2.59
CA CYS A 83 -6.79 -8.63 -3.26
C CYS A 83 -5.68 -9.66 -3.50
N THR A 84 -5.82 -10.44 -4.58
CA THR A 84 -4.87 -11.52 -4.94
C THR A 84 -4.22 -11.31 -6.31
N SER A 85 -4.41 -10.13 -6.91
CA SER A 85 -3.99 -9.87 -8.28
C SER A 85 -2.55 -9.41 -8.37
N VAL A 86 -1.68 -10.27 -8.91
CA VAL A 86 -0.32 -9.87 -9.31
C VAL A 86 -0.34 -8.99 -10.56
N ALA A 87 -1.39 -9.08 -11.39
CA ALA A 87 -1.50 -8.23 -12.58
C ALA A 87 -1.66 -6.76 -12.20
N ASP A 88 -2.50 -6.47 -11.21
CA ASP A 88 -2.71 -5.11 -10.69
C ASP A 88 -1.47 -4.56 -9.98
N HIS A 89 -0.61 -5.43 -9.44
CA HIS A 89 0.70 -5.05 -8.90
C HIS A 89 1.68 -4.55 -9.97
N LEU A 90 1.61 -5.12 -11.17
CA LEU A 90 2.55 -4.84 -12.25
C LEU A 90 2.13 -3.62 -13.09
N TYR A 91 1.06 -2.92 -12.72
CA TYR A 91 0.49 -1.83 -13.50
C TYR A 91 0.02 -0.71 -12.59
N TYR A 92 0.66 0.46 -12.71
CA TYR A 92 0.34 1.64 -11.92
C TYR A 92 0.33 2.87 -12.82
N LEU A 93 -0.72 3.70 -12.71
CA LEU A 93 -0.80 4.99 -13.42
C LEU A 93 -0.63 4.87 -14.94
N ASN A 94 -1.19 3.80 -15.51
CA ASN A 94 -1.03 3.44 -16.92
C ASN A 94 0.41 3.11 -17.37
N VAL A 95 1.26 2.68 -16.45
CA VAL A 95 2.64 2.27 -16.70
C VAL A 95 2.88 0.87 -16.15
N SER A 96 3.47 -0.01 -16.98
CA SER A 96 3.89 -1.35 -16.55
C SER A 96 5.20 -1.28 -15.76
N LEU A 97 5.20 -1.86 -14.55
CA LEU A 97 6.36 -1.98 -13.68
C LEU A 97 7.16 -3.25 -14.00
N GLY A 98 8.48 -3.22 -13.76
CA GLY A 98 9.36 -4.40 -13.85
C GLY A 98 9.71 -4.88 -15.28
N TYR A 99 9.05 -4.35 -16.31
CA TYR A 99 9.31 -4.73 -17.71
C TYR A 99 10.10 -3.67 -18.50
N PHE A 100 10.00 -2.39 -18.12
CA PHE A 100 10.74 -1.33 -18.79
C PHE A 100 12.14 -1.16 -18.18
N ALA A 101 13.16 -1.55 -18.93
CA ALA A 101 14.55 -1.27 -18.64
C ALA A 101 14.90 0.16 -19.10
N CYS A 102 14.95 1.08 -18.15
CA CYS A 102 15.60 2.39 -18.30
C CYS A 102 16.35 2.70 -16.99
#